data_AF-A0A7K7UHX5-F1
#
_entry.id   AF-A0A7K7UHX5-F1
#
_cell.length_a   1.000
_cell.length_b   1.000
_cell.length_c   1.000
_cell.angle_alpha   90.00
_cell.angle_beta   90.00
_cell.angle_gamma   90.00
#
_symmetry.space_group_name_H-M   'P 1'
#
loop_
_entity.id
_entity.type
_entity.pdbx_description
1 polymer ?
#
loop_
_entity_poly.entity_id
_entity_poly.type
_entity_poly.pdbx_seq_one_letter_code
_entity_poly.pdbx_strand_id
1 'polypeptide(L)'
;TEKFWTEDVSTGIHYQINSESALTWHQARKSCQQQNAELLSITEIHEQAYIGELTKKFSFAFWIGLNTLNFNSGWQWAGGSPFRYLNWAPGKNCIYLCPLFSSYKIALKNCTLILEELRPIKCTDGWWPYAGHCYSIRRERKIWKDALTSCKKQDGDLASVHNIAEHSFLVSQLGYKPTEELWLGLNDLKAHFYFEWSDGTPVTFTKWQRRHPTYTNGLENCVVMKGQDGYWAIDVCDKQLGYICKKKPSSQTSEKKTIEDPGCHKGWKKYGFHCYLVGSALLTFSEANKTCERSKAYLATVESRNEQAFLISLTGLRSEKYFWIGLSNTKEQGSFRWTSGETPLFTHWNTAMPGK
;
A
#
# COMPACT_ATOMS: atom_id res chain seq x y z
N THR A 1 -4.43 -4.67 -36.04
CA THR A 1 -3.10 -4.24 -35.54
C THR A 1 -2.50 -5.19 -34.50
N GLU A 2 -3.20 -6.27 -34.14
CA GLU A 2 -2.96 -7.13 -32.97
C GLU A 2 -1.80 -8.13 -33.13
N LYS A 3 -1.11 -8.15 -34.27
CA LYS A 3 -0.21 -9.23 -34.72
C LYS A 3 1.07 -9.45 -33.87
N PHE A 4 1.23 -8.72 -32.77
CA PHE A 4 2.37 -8.75 -31.85
C PHE A 4 1.96 -8.93 -30.37
N TRP A 5 0.67 -9.14 -30.09
CA TRP A 5 0.14 -9.35 -28.74
C TRP A 5 -0.56 -10.71 -28.66
N THR A 6 -0.36 -11.42 -27.56
CA THR A 6 -1.04 -12.69 -27.26
C THR A 6 -1.97 -12.49 -26.07
N GLU A 7 -3.26 -12.74 -26.25
CA GLU A 7 -4.26 -12.70 -25.18
C GLU A 7 -4.30 -14.02 -24.40
N ASP A 8 -4.28 -13.96 -23.07
CA ASP A 8 -4.75 -15.05 -22.22
C ASP A 8 -6.28 -15.03 -22.18
N VAL A 9 -6.90 -15.88 -23.00
CA VAL A 9 -8.38 -16.01 -23.10
C VAL A 9 -9.06 -16.31 -21.75
N SER A 10 -8.32 -16.79 -20.74
CA SER A 10 -8.87 -17.05 -19.39
C SER A 10 -8.79 -15.87 -18.42
N THR A 11 -8.14 -14.76 -18.79
CA THR A 11 -8.09 -13.50 -18.00
C THR A 11 -8.38 -12.23 -18.80
N GLY A 12 -8.33 -12.27 -20.13
CA GLY A 12 -8.40 -11.10 -21.02
C GLY A 12 -7.11 -10.27 -21.06
N ILE A 13 -6.05 -10.69 -20.34
CA ILE A 13 -4.79 -9.94 -20.27
C ILE A 13 -3.99 -10.19 -21.55
N HIS A 14 -3.52 -9.11 -22.16
CA HIS A 14 -2.73 -9.11 -23.39
C HIS A 14 -1.24 -8.95 -23.06
N TYR A 15 -0.39 -9.80 -23.65
CA TYR A 15 1.05 -9.82 -23.41
C TYR A 15 1.85 -9.69 -24.71
N GLN A 16 2.99 -9.01 -24.66
CA GLN A 16 3.93 -8.85 -25.77
C GLN A 16 5.31 -9.39 -25.36
N ILE A 17 5.95 -10.21 -26.20
CA ILE A 17 7.27 -10.80 -25.94
C ILE A 17 8.25 -10.32 -27.01
N ASN A 18 9.10 -9.37 -26.64
CA ASN A 18 10.08 -8.74 -27.54
C ASN A 18 11.40 -9.53 -27.54
N SER A 19 11.38 -10.72 -28.17
CA SER A 19 12.49 -11.70 -28.16
C SER A 19 13.77 -11.26 -28.87
N GLU A 20 13.70 -10.28 -29.77
CA GLU A 20 14.84 -9.80 -30.57
C GLU A 20 15.43 -8.49 -30.02
N SER A 21 14.92 -7.98 -28.89
CA SER A 21 15.26 -6.66 -28.36
C SER A 21 16.28 -6.68 -27.21
N ALA A 22 17.52 -6.29 -27.49
CA ALA A 22 18.56 -6.07 -26.49
C ALA A 22 18.46 -4.65 -25.86
N LEU A 23 17.66 -4.50 -24.80
CA LEU A 23 17.45 -3.24 -24.08
C LEU A 23 17.90 -3.34 -22.61
N THR A 24 18.21 -2.21 -21.96
CA THR A 24 18.27 -2.15 -20.49
C THR A 24 16.87 -2.13 -19.87
N TRP A 25 16.73 -2.49 -18.60
CA TRP A 25 15.44 -2.48 -17.88
C TRP A 25 14.67 -1.15 -18.02
N HIS A 26 15.36 -0.01 -17.91
CA HIS A 26 14.73 1.32 -18.05
C HIS A 26 14.28 1.63 -19.48
N GLN A 27 14.99 1.13 -20.50
CA GLN A 27 14.59 1.27 -21.91
C GLN A 27 13.41 0.35 -22.24
N ALA A 28 13.46 -0.92 -21.78
CA ALA A 28 12.36 -1.87 -21.91
C ALA A 28 11.08 -1.31 -21.25
N ARG A 29 11.20 -0.72 -20.05
CA ARG A 29 10.08 -0.04 -19.37
C ARG A 29 9.46 1.07 -20.22
N LYS A 30 10.28 1.97 -20.77
CA LYS A 30 9.78 3.05 -21.64
C LYS A 30 9.10 2.50 -22.90
N SER A 31 9.61 1.41 -23.48
CA SER A 31 9.01 0.75 -24.65
C SER A 31 7.62 0.14 -24.36
N CYS A 32 7.40 -0.42 -23.17
CA CYS A 32 6.06 -0.83 -22.73
C CYS A 32 5.14 0.38 -22.52
N GLN A 33 5.62 1.42 -21.83
CA GLN A 33 4.85 2.63 -21.52
C GLN A 33 4.42 3.41 -22.78
N GLN A 34 5.25 3.42 -23.82
CA GLN A 34 4.92 3.99 -25.14
C GLN A 34 3.77 3.27 -25.86
N GLN A 35 3.41 2.06 -25.43
CA GLN A 35 2.32 1.25 -25.98
C GLN A 35 1.09 1.21 -25.05
N ASN A 36 0.98 2.14 -24.09
CA ASN A 36 -0.01 2.15 -23.01
C ASN A 36 0.02 0.87 -22.12
N ALA A 37 1.17 0.20 -22.06
CA ALA A 37 1.42 -0.98 -21.23
C ALA A 37 2.52 -0.70 -20.19
N GLU A 38 2.95 -1.73 -19.47
CA GLU A 38 4.02 -1.65 -18.46
C GLU A 38 4.79 -2.98 -18.44
N LEU A 39 5.99 -3.00 -17.86
CA LEU A 39 6.74 -4.26 -17.72
C LEU A 39 5.95 -5.29 -16.89
N LEU A 40 5.92 -6.52 -17.38
CA LEU A 40 5.20 -7.67 -16.83
C LEU A 40 5.26 -7.71 -15.29
N SER A 41 4.10 -7.67 -14.65
CA SER A 41 3.93 -8.17 -13.27
C SER A 41 3.52 -9.63 -13.29
N ILE A 42 3.94 -10.40 -12.29
CA ILE A 42 3.43 -11.75 -12.03
C ILE A 42 2.84 -11.74 -10.62
N THR A 43 1.52 -11.63 -10.56
CA THR A 43 0.73 -11.52 -9.32
C THR A 43 0.16 -12.87 -8.89
N GLU A 44 -0.17 -13.71 -9.86
CA GLU A 44 -0.85 -14.99 -9.66
C GLU A 44 -0.07 -16.16 -10.25
N ILE A 45 -0.19 -17.33 -9.63
CA ILE A 45 0.50 -18.55 -10.07
C ILE A 45 0.04 -19.01 -11.48
N HIS A 46 -1.12 -18.52 -11.95
CA HIS A 46 -1.52 -18.69 -13.35
C HIS A 46 -0.61 -17.95 -14.32
N GLU A 47 -0.39 -16.66 -14.04
CA GLU A 47 0.34 -15.73 -14.88
C GLU A 47 1.76 -16.27 -15.09
N GLN A 48 2.36 -16.83 -14.02
CA GLN A 48 3.62 -17.56 -14.10
C GLN A 48 3.58 -18.77 -15.04
N ALA A 49 2.54 -19.60 -14.98
CA ALA A 49 2.44 -20.79 -15.82
C ALA A 49 2.16 -20.45 -17.30
N TYR A 50 1.30 -19.46 -17.56
CA TYR A 50 0.98 -18.99 -18.90
C TYR A 50 2.18 -18.31 -19.58
N ILE A 51 2.83 -17.37 -18.88
CA ILE A 51 4.08 -16.76 -19.33
C ILE A 51 5.19 -17.81 -19.47
N GLY A 52 5.23 -18.82 -18.59
CA GLY A 52 6.11 -19.96 -18.69
C GLY A 52 6.00 -20.67 -20.04
N GLU A 53 4.81 -21.14 -20.42
CA GLU A 53 4.60 -21.80 -21.72
C GLU A 53 4.87 -20.88 -22.91
N LEU A 54 4.52 -19.57 -22.84
CA LEU A 54 4.84 -18.62 -23.91
C LEU A 54 6.35 -18.40 -24.10
N THR A 55 7.15 -18.52 -23.02
CA THR A 55 8.60 -18.26 -23.03
C THR A 55 9.48 -19.51 -23.10
N LYS A 56 8.91 -20.70 -22.87
CA LYS A 56 9.51 -22.04 -22.94
C LYS A 56 10.37 -22.34 -24.17
N LYS A 57 10.09 -21.67 -25.29
CA LYS A 57 10.81 -21.81 -26.57
C LYS A 57 12.09 -20.96 -26.68
N PHE A 58 12.40 -20.11 -25.70
CA PHE A 58 13.57 -19.24 -25.70
C PHE A 58 14.61 -19.72 -24.67
N SER A 59 15.88 -19.64 -25.03
CA SER A 59 17.03 -20.02 -24.17
C SER A 59 17.61 -18.87 -23.34
N PHE A 60 17.05 -17.67 -23.47
CA PHE A 60 17.52 -16.44 -22.85
C PHE A 60 16.44 -15.82 -21.94
N ALA A 61 16.87 -14.97 -21.01
CA ALA A 61 16.02 -14.44 -19.95
C ALA A 61 15.42 -13.07 -20.28
N PHE A 62 14.18 -12.84 -19.87
CA PHE A 62 13.43 -11.61 -20.18
C PHE A 62 13.37 -10.65 -18.99
N TRP A 63 13.36 -9.34 -19.25
CA TRP A 63 13.06 -8.34 -18.22
C TRP A 63 11.61 -8.43 -17.75
N ILE A 64 11.40 -8.28 -16.44
CA ILE A 64 10.09 -8.19 -15.80
C ILE A 64 10.02 -6.92 -14.94
N GLY A 65 8.82 -6.49 -14.54
CA GLY A 65 8.61 -5.24 -13.81
C GLY A 65 9.13 -5.23 -12.36
N LEU A 66 9.61 -6.37 -11.86
CA LEU A 66 10.05 -6.53 -10.48
C LEU A 66 11.33 -5.73 -10.23
N ASN A 67 11.34 -4.89 -9.20
CA ASN A 67 12.48 -4.01 -8.91
C ASN A 67 12.57 -3.62 -7.42
N THR A 68 13.73 -3.07 -7.03
CA THR A 68 13.97 -2.40 -5.74
C THR A 68 14.50 -0.97 -5.95
N LEU A 69 14.01 -0.25 -6.97
CA LEU A 69 14.55 1.08 -7.33
C LEU A 69 14.20 2.16 -6.30
N ASN A 70 13.12 1.98 -5.55
CA ASN A 70 12.80 2.82 -4.40
C ASN A 70 13.65 2.39 -3.19
N PHE A 71 14.67 3.18 -2.86
CA PHE A 71 15.63 2.89 -1.79
C PHE A 71 15.00 2.61 -0.42
N ASN A 72 13.82 3.19 -0.15
CA ASN A 72 13.13 3.06 1.14
C ASN A 72 12.32 1.75 1.26
N SER A 73 11.89 1.12 0.16
CA SER A 73 11.02 -0.06 0.18
C SER A 73 11.72 -1.34 -0.30
N GLY A 74 11.04 -2.47 -0.11
CA GLY A 74 11.42 -3.78 -0.63
C GLY A 74 11.06 -3.97 -2.10
N TRP A 75 10.85 -5.24 -2.46
CA TRP A 75 10.45 -5.65 -3.81
C TRP A 75 9.07 -5.10 -4.19
N GLN A 76 8.96 -4.57 -5.42
CA GLN A 76 7.75 -3.97 -5.96
C GLN A 76 7.66 -4.18 -7.48
N TRP A 77 6.44 -4.30 -8.03
CA TRP A 77 6.20 -4.33 -9.48
C TRP A 77 6.16 -2.91 -10.07
N ALA A 78 6.67 -2.74 -11.28
CA ALA A 78 6.74 -1.47 -11.99
C ALA A 78 5.37 -0.77 -12.12
N GLY A 79 4.32 -1.53 -12.45
CA GLY A 79 2.94 -1.06 -12.58
C GLY A 79 2.16 -0.89 -11.28
N GLY A 80 2.79 -1.06 -10.12
CA GLY A 80 2.13 -0.93 -8.81
C GLY A 80 1.34 -2.16 -8.35
N SER A 81 1.30 -3.24 -9.15
CA SER A 81 0.73 -4.53 -8.77
C SER A 81 1.30 -5.06 -7.45
N PRO A 82 0.53 -5.79 -6.62
CA PRO A 82 1.01 -6.32 -5.34
C PRO A 82 2.09 -7.40 -5.54
N PHE A 83 3.21 -7.30 -4.83
CA PHE A 83 4.24 -8.33 -4.82
C PHE A 83 3.91 -9.41 -3.79
N ARG A 84 2.89 -10.23 -4.13
CA ARG A 84 2.31 -11.28 -3.27
C ARG A 84 2.75 -12.70 -3.60
N TYR A 85 3.28 -12.91 -4.81
CA TYR A 85 3.71 -14.20 -5.34
C TYR A 85 5.21 -14.16 -5.65
N LEU A 86 5.94 -15.19 -5.23
CA LEU A 86 7.39 -15.30 -5.36
C LEU A 86 7.74 -16.55 -6.18
N ASN A 87 8.67 -16.40 -7.14
CA ASN A 87 9.25 -17.51 -7.90
C ASN A 87 10.75 -17.28 -8.13
N TRP A 88 11.51 -17.25 -7.05
CA TRP A 88 12.96 -16.98 -7.10
C TRP A 88 13.76 -18.23 -7.47
N ALA A 89 14.75 -18.07 -8.34
CA ALA A 89 15.70 -19.14 -8.63
C ALA A 89 16.61 -19.41 -7.41
N PRO A 90 17.01 -20.66 -7.12
CA PRO A 90 17.85 -21.00 -5.97
C PRO A 90 19.10 -20.12 -5.86
N GLY A 91 19.25 -19.44 -4.73
CA GLY A 91 20.38 -18.54 -4.44
C GLY A 91 20.41 -17.23 -5.24
N LYS A 92 19.35 -16.86 -5.98
CA LYS A 92 19.35 -15.71 -6.90
C LYS A 92 18.08 -14.84 -6.83
N ASN A 93 18.23 -13.67 -6.20
CA ASN A 93 17.23 -12.60 -6.18
C ASN A 93 17.27 -11.79 -7.49
N CYS A 94 17.01 -12.43 -8.63
CA CYS A 94 17.23 -11.86 -9.96
C CYS A 94 15.95 -11.38 -10.67
N ILE A 95 16.00 -10.19 -11.28
CA ILE A 95 14.87 -9.52 -11.96
C ILE A 95 14.66 -9.97 -13.42
N TYR A 96 14.87 -11.25 -13.68
CA TYR A 96 14.74 -11.85 -15.02
C TYR A 96 13.86 -13.10 -14.98
N LEU A 97 12.99 -13.26 -15.98
CA LEU A 97 12.22 -14.49 -16.17
C LEU A 97 13.12 -15.59 -16.78
N CYS A 98 13.12 -16.78 -16.17
CA CYS A 98 13.84 -17.97 -16.68
C CYS A 98 12.83 -19.11 -16.95
N PRO A 99 12.69 -19.60 -18.20
CA PRO A 99 11.49 -20.33 -18.64
C PRO A 99 11.48 -21.85 -18.36
N LEU A 100 11.95 -22.29 -17.18
CA LEU A 100 12.24 -23.71 -16.89
C LEU A 100 11.30 -24.43 -15.89
N PHE A 101 10.35 -23.76 -15.22
CA PHE A 101 9.47 -24.36 -14.20
C PHE A 101 8.03 -23.78 -14.21
N SER A 102 7.01 -24.57 -13.83
CA SER A 102 5.57 -24.23 -14.03
C SER A 102 4.59 -24.86 -13.02
N SER A 103 3.56 -24.12 -12.54
CA SER A 103 2.24 -24.67 -12.08
C SER A 103 1.21 -23.66 -11.47
N TYR A 104 0.16 -23.26 -12.23
CA TYR A 104 -1.29 -22.97 -11.91
C TYR A 104 -1.76 -22.39 -10.53
N LYS A 105 -2.88 -21.65 -10.30
CA LYS A 105 -3.89 -20.74 -10.96
C LYS A 105 -4.74 -20.13 -9.77
N ILE A 106 -5.51 -19.01 -9.71
CA ILE A 106 -5.89 -17.76 -10.45
C ILE A 106 -6.57 -16.81 -9.40
N ALA A 107 -6.48 -15.45 -9.49
CA ALA A 107 -7.64 -14.49 -9.45
C ALA A 107 -7.32 -12.99 -9.16
N LEU A 108 -7.78 -12.08 -10.05
CA LEU A 108 -8.19 -10.70 -9.72
C LEU A 108 -9.51 -10.38 -10.45
N LYS A 109 -10.36 -9.51 -9.87
CA LYS A 109 -11.66 -9.11 -10.43
C LYS A 109 -11.84 -7.59 -10.28
N ASN A 110 -12.53 -6.95 -11.22
CA ASN A 110 -12.72 -5.50 -11.24
C ASN A 110 -13.35 -4.97 -9.94
N CYS A 111 -12.57 -4.22 -9.15
CA CYS A 111 -13.09 -3.39 -8.08
C CYS A 111 -13.63 -2.07 -8.66
N THR A 112 -14.89 -2.07 -9.10
CA THR A 112 -15.69 -0.84 -9.02
C THR A 112 -15.83 -0.48 -7.56
N LEU A 113 -15.15 0.59 -7.12
CA LEU A 113 -15.37 1.17 -5.79
C LEU A 113 -16.80 1.69 -5.70
N ILE A 114 -17.71 0.85 -5.19
CA ILE A 114 -18.98 1.32 -4.68
C ILE A 114 -18.64 2.20 -3.48
N LEU A 115 -18.81 3.50 -3.64
CA LEU A 115 -18.59 4.49 -2.59
C LEU A 115 -19.75 4.41 -1.59
N GLU A 116 -19.83 3.31 -0.85
CA GLU A 116 -20.81 3.15 0.23
C GLU A 116 -20.60 4.29 1.23
N GLU A 117 -21.65 5.04 1.51
CA GLU A 117 -21.57 6.30 2.25
C GLU A 117 -20.81 6.12 3.56
N LEU A 118 -19.88 7.04 3.87
CA LEU A 118 -19.09 7.04 5.11
C LEU A 118 -19.95 7.35 6.34
N ARG A 119 -20.80 6.38 6.72
CA ARG A 119 -21.61 6.38 7.93
C ARG A 119 -20.68 6.44 9.15
N PRO A 120 -20.97 7.28 10.17
CA PRO A 120 -20.11 7.40 11.33
C PRO A 120 -20.06 6.08 12.11
N ILE A 121 -18.88 5.46 12.11
CA ILE A 121 -18.66 4.12 12.66
C ILE A 121 -18.43 4.21 14.17
N LYS A 122 -19.28 3.55 14.96
CA LYS A 122 -19.02 3.27 16.36
C LYS A 122 -18.23 1.96 16.48
N CYS A 123 -17.01 2.06 17.00
CA CYS A 123 -16.24 0.91 17.46
C CYS A 123 -16.39 0.78 18.99
N THR A 124 -16.23 -0.44 19.52
CA THR A 124 -16.14 -0.70 20.96
C THR A 124 -14.88 -0.06 21.56
N ASP A 125 -14.92 0.31 22.84
CA ASP A 125 -13.76 0.93 23.52
C ASP A 125 -12.45 0.14 23.33
N GLY A 126 -11.36 0.86 23.13
CA GLY A 126 -10.07 0.27 22.77
C GLY A 126 -9.98 -0.24 21.32
N TRP A 127 -10.89 0.21 20.43
CA TRP A 127 -10.80 0.02 18.98
C TRP A 127 -11.04 1.34 18.23
N TRP A 128 -10.27 1.58 17.17
CA TRP A 128 -10.29 2.82 16.40
C TRP A 128 -10.99 2.61 15.03
N PRO A 129 -11.93 3.47 14.64
CA PRO A 129 -12.65 3.37 13.37
C PRO A 129 -11.83 3.89 12.19
N TYR A 130 -11.78 3.12 11.09
CA TYR A 130 -11.27 3.58 9.80
C TYR A 130 -11.87 2.78 8.63
N ALA A 131 -12.22 3.44 7.52
CA ALA A 131 -12.63 2.82 6.25
C ALA A 131 -13.57 1.59 6.36
N GLY A 132 -14.73 1.72 7.02
CA GLY A 132 -15.69 0.61 7.18
C GLY A 132 -15.37 -0.40 8.29
N HIS A 133 -14.26 -0.23 9.02
CA HIS A 133 -13.71 -1.23 9.93
C HIS A 133 -13.25 -0.63 11.27
N CYS A 134 -13.00 -1.50 12.26
CA CYS A 134 -12.45 -1.20 13.57
C CYS A 134 -11.11 -1.92 13.76
N TYR A 135 -10.09 -1.23 14.27
CA TYR A 135 -8.73 -1.76 14.44
C TYR A 135 -8.25 -1.63 15.89
N SER A 136 -7.37 -2.52 16.34
CA SER A 136 -6.76 -2.43 17.67
C SER A 136 -5.37 -3.09 17.71
N ILE A 137 -4.38 -2.40 18.27
CA ILE A 137 -3.07 -2.99 18.59
C ILE A 137 -3.18 -3.72 19.93
N ARG A 138 -2.77 -4.99 19.95
CA ARG A 138 -2.56 -5.80 21.15
C ARG A 138 -1.06 -5.92 21.41
N ARG A 139 -0.62 -5.37 22.56
CA ARG A 139 0.79 -5.36 23.00
C ARG A 139 1.19 -6.61 23.82
N GLU A 140 0.20 -7.46 24.16
CA GLU A 140 0.44 -8.82 24.62
C GLU A 140 1.23 -9.59 23.56
N ARG A 141 2.26 -10.35 23.95
CA ARG A 141 3.09 -11.09 23.00
C ARG A 141 2.54 -12.49 22.76
N LYS A 142 2.35 -12.86 21.49
CA LYS A 142 1.85 -14.16 21.04
C LYS A 142 2.56 -14.61 19.76
N ILE A 143 2.60 -15.93 19.55
CA ILE A 143 2.91 -16.50 18.23
C ILE A 143 1.77 -16.17 17.26
N TRP A 144 2.02 -16.18 15.95
CA TRP A 144 1.06 -15.70 14.95
C TRP A 144 -0.31 -16.42 15.03
N LYS A 145 -0.29 -17.74 15.23
CA LYS A 145 -1.49 -18.59 15.36
C LYS A 145 -2.34 -18.27 16.60
N ASP A 146 -1.69 -17.92 17.71
CA ASP A 146 -2.37 -17.52 18.94
C ASP A 146 -2.86 -16.07 18.88
N ALA A 147 -2.13 -15.19 18.18
CA ALA A 147 -2.56 -13.84 17.87
C ALA A 147 -3.84 -13.85 17.00
N LEU A 148 -3.86 -14.66 15.94
CA LEU A 148 -5.04 -14.94 15.12
C LEU A 148 -6.23 -15.44 15.95
N THR A 149 -5.99 -16.42 16.82
CA THR A 149 -7.00 -16.96 17.74
C THR A 149 -7.51 -15.90 18.72
N SER A 150 -6.65 -14.98 19.17
CA SER A 150 -7.03 -13.87 20.06
C SER A 150 -7.89 -12.81 19.37
N CYS A 151 -7.63 -12.49 18.09
CA CYS A 151 -8.50 -11.61 17.31
C CYS A 151 -9.86 -12.28 17.00
N LYS A 152 -9.87 -13.58 16.69
CA LYS A 152 -11.10 -14.36 16.45
C LYS A 152 -12.02 -14.46 17.66
N LYS A 153 -11.46 -14.45 18.88
CA LYS A 153 -12.22 -14.32 20.14
C LYS A 153 -12.87 -12.94 20.37
N GLN A 154 -12.71 -11.98 19.46
CA GLN A 154 -13.22 -10.60 19.58
C GLN A 154 -14.02 -10.16 18.35
N ASP A 155 -14.57 -11.12 17.60
CA ASP A 155 -15.32 -10.98 16.35
C ASP A 155 -14.51 -10.33 15.21
N GLY A 156 -13.20 -10.59 15.19
CA GLY A 156 -12.28 -10.08 14.18
C GLY A 156 -11.27 -11.10 13.68
N ASP A 157 -10.26 -10.61 12.98
CA ASP A 157 -9.12 -11.37 12.47
C ASP A 157 -7.84 -10.54 12.67
N LEU A 158 -6.68 -11.07 12.31
CA LEU A 158 -5.47 -10.25 12.18
C LEU A 158 -5.66 -9.24 11.03
N ALA A 159 -5.04 -8.07 11.15
CA ALA A 159 -5.29 -6.97 10.24
C ALA A 159 -4.82 -7.29 8.81
N SER A 160 -5.78 -7.31 7.88
CA SER A 160 -5.57 -7.19 6.44
C SER A 160 -5.44 -5.72 6.02
N VAL A 161 -4.65 -5.45 4.97
CA VAL A 161 -4.35 -4.09 4.48
C VAL A 161 -4.40 -4.03 2.95
N HIS A 162 -5.27 -3.19 2.41
CA HIS A 162 -5.71 -3.21 1.01
C HIS A 162 -5.30 -1.98 0.20
N ASN A 163 -4.81 -0.94 0.87
CA ASN A 163 -4.36 0.29 0.21
C ASN A 163 -3.40 1.09 1.11
N ILE A 164 -2.78 2.12 0.52
CA ILE A 164 -1.83 2.99 1.22
C ILE A 164 -2.49 3.85 2.31
N ALA A 165 -3.78 4.17 2.20
CA ALA A 165 -4.49 5.01 3.16
C ALA A 165 -4.73 4.25 4.48
N GLU A 166 -5.15 2.98 4.38
CA GLU A 166 -5.27 2.02 5.48
C GLU A 166 -3.93 1.73 6.15
N HIS A 167 -2.87 1.47 5.37
CA HIS A 167 -1.50 1.33 5.89
C HIS A 167 -1.07 2.58 6.67
N SER A 168 -1.32 3.75 6.10
CA SER A 168 -0.95 5.03 6.71
C SER A 168 -1.76 5.34 7.99
N PHE A 169 -3.01 4.87 8.08
CA PHE A 169 -3.81 4.93 9.31
C PHE A 169 -3.19 4.08 10.43
N LEU A 170 -2.77 2.84 10.13
CA LEU A 170 -2.12 1.96 11.12
C LEU A 170 -0.86 2.61 11.72
N VAL A 171 -0.04 3.26 10.87
CA VAL A 171 1.21 3.91 11.27
C VAL A 171 0.97 5.23 12.02
N SER A 172 0.03 6.06 11.57
CA SER A 172 -0.16 7.43 12.09
C SER A 172 -1.11 7.52 13.28
N GLN A 173 -2.24 6.81 13.28
CA GLN A 173 -3.38 7.04 14.17
C GLN A 173 -3.60 5.93 15.21
N LEU A 174 -3.20 4.69 14.93
CA LEU A 174 -3.48 3.55 15.82
C LEU A 174 -2.54 3.46 17.05
N GLY A 175 -1.64 4.44 17.24
CA GLY A 175 -0.69 4.46 18.35
C GLY A 175 0.47 3.47 18.19
N TYR A 176 0.84 3.15 16.95
CA TYR A 176 2.03 2.39 16.58
C TYR A 176 3.33 3.12 16.99
N LYS A 177 4.39 2.36 17.30
CA LYS A 177 5.73 2.90 17.57
C LYS A 177 6.77 2.24 16.66
N PRO A 178 7.74 2.99 16.10
CA PRO A 178 8.82 2.43 15.26
C PRO A 178 9.65 1.30 15.88
N THR A 179 9.67 1.20 17.21
CA THR A 179 10.34 0.15 18.00
C THR A 179 9.49 -1.10 18.23
N GLU A 180 8.23 -1.11 17.79
CA GLU A 180 7.32 -2.25 17.88
C GLU A 180 7.34 -3.07 16.58
N GLU A 181 7.39 -4.39 16.74
CA GLU A 181 7.12 -5.37 15.69
C GLU A 181 5.75 -5.99 15.98
N LEU A 182 4.82 -5.92 15.02
CA LEU A 182 3.44 -6.35 15.20
C LEU A 182 2.99 -7.29 14.08
N TRP A 183 2.39 -8.44 14.43
CA TRP A 183 1.81 -9.36 13.45
C TRP A 183 0.66 -8.73 12.65
N LEU A 184 0.68 -8.95 11.34
CA LEU A 184 -0.43 -8.73 10.40
C LEU A 184 -1.00 -10.08 9.94
N GLY A 185 -2.15 -10.07 9.25
CA GLY A 185 -2.79 -11.31 8.77
C GLY A 185 -2.12 -12.00 7.57
N LEU A 186 -1.07 -11.40 6.99
CA LEU A 186 -0.42 -11.89 5.77
C LEU A 186 0.54 -13.05 6.11
N ASN A 187 0.40 -14.17 5.42
CA ASN A 187 1.14 -15.40 5.68
C ASN A 187 1.21 -16.30 4.42
N ASP A 188 2.12 -17.26 4.36
CA ASP A 188 2.21 -18.26 3.28
C ASP A 188 1.88 -19.71 3.71
N LEU A 189 1.26 -19.88 4.89
CA LEU A 189 1.03 -21.18 5.56
C LEU A 189 0.22 -22.19 4.74
N LYS A 190 -0.70 -21.71 3.90
CA LYS A 190 -1.60 -22.54 3.09
C LYS A 190 -0.98 -22.94 1.75
N ALA A 191 -0.12 -22.10 1.20
CA ALA A 191 0.51 -22.28 -0.10
C ALA A 191 1.85 -21.55 -0.11
N HIS A 192 2.93 -22.34 -0.03
CA HIS A 192 4.27 -21.82 0.14
C HIS A 192 4.67 -20.84 -0.97
N PHE A 193 5.36 -19.74 -0.62
CA PHE A 193 5.70 -18.63 -1.53
C PHE A 193 4.50 -17.81 -2.09
N TYR A 194 3.25 -18.11 -1.69
CA TYR A 194 2.04 -17.41 -2.14
C TYR A 194 1.31 -16.80 -0.92
N PHE A 195 1.48 -15.50 -0.73
CA PHE A 195 0.94 -14.81 0.44
C PHE A 195 -0.57 -14.58 0.34
N GLU A 196 -1.30 -14.90 1.41
CA GLU A 196 -2.75 -14.74 1.58
C GLU A 196 -3.07 -14.04 2.91
N TRP A 197 -4.20 -13.32 3.00
CA TRP A 197 -4.70 -12.75 4.26
C TRP A 197 -5.49 -13.80 5.06
N SER A 198 -5.30 -13.84 6.38
CA SER A 198 -5.96 -14.78 7.30
C SER A 198 -7.49 -14.61 7.43
N ASP A 199 -8.01 -13.44 7.04
CA ASP A 199 -9.44 -13.13 6.94
C ASP A 199 -10.07 -13.53 5.59
N GLY A 200 -9.29 -14.10 4.67
CA GLY A 200 -9.72 -14.51 3.33
C GLY A 200 -9.91 -13.37 2.32
N THR A 201 -9.53 -12.13 2.66
CA THR A 201 -9.59 -11.00 1.72
C THR A 201 -8.48 -11.07 0.66
N PRO A 202 -8.67 -10.51 -0.54
CA PRO A 202 -7.65 -10.55 -1.60
C PRO A 202 -6.45 -9.65 -1.27
N VAL A 203 -5.23 -10.10 -1.60
CA VAL A 203 -4.00 -9.32 -1.36
C VAL A 203 -3.81 -8.29 -2.49
N THR A 204 -4.50 -7.15 -2.35
CA THR A 204 -4.50 -6.05 -3.34
C THR A 204 -3.34 -5.06 -3.19
N PHE A 205 -2.65 -5.08 -2.05
CA PHE A 205 -1.60 -4.12 -1.69
C PHE A 205 -0.47 -4.80 -0.90
N THR A 206 0.77 -4.36 -1.12
CA THR A 206 1.96 -4.86 -0.41
C THR A 206 2.95 -3.73 -0.12
N LYS A 207 3.50 -3.67 1.10
CA LYS A 207 4.43 -2.61 1.50
C LYS A 207 5.69 -3.13 2.21
N TRP A 208 6.43 -4.00 1.51
CA TRP A 208 7.64 -4.65 2.01
C TRP A 208 8.75 -3.65 2.42
N GLN A 209 9.48 -4.00 3.48
CA GLN A 209 10.71 -3.35 3.93
C GLN A 209 11.86 -3.68 2.97
N ARG A 210 12.85 -2.78 2.85
CA ARG A 210 14.02 -2.97 1.97
C ARG A 210 14.65 -4.36 2.12
N ARG A 211 14.86 -5.05 0.98
CA ARG A 211 15.29 -6.46 0.81
C ARG A 211 14.24 -7.54 1.14
N HIS A 212 13.19 -7.26 1.88
CA HIS A 212 12.09 -8.21 2.08
C HIS A 212 11.15 -8.26 0.84
N PRO A 213 10.44 -9.38 0.62
CA PRO A 213 10.55 -10.66 1.34
C PRO A 213 11.90 -11.36 1.14
N THR A 214 12.47 -11.85 2.25
CA THR A 214 13.69 -12.67 2.30
C THR A 214 13.29 -14.04 2.82
N TYR A 215 13.70 -15.10 2.13
CA TYR A 215 13.22 -16.45 2.40
C TYR A 215 14.32 -17.37 2.94
N THR A 216 13.94 -18.29 3.84
CA THR A 216 14.81 -19.27 4.49
C THR A 216 14.19 -20.67 4.34
N ASN A 217 14.92 -21.62 3.75
CA ASN A 217 14.39 -22.93 3.40
C ASN A 217 13.77 -23.68 4.60
N GLY A 218 12.49 -24.04 4.50
CA GLY A 218 11.82 -24.96 5.41
C GLY A 218 11.14 -24.31 6.62
N LEU A 219 10.94 -22.99 6.62
CA LEU A 219 10.25 -22.26 7.69
C LEU A 219 8.94 -21.63 7.18
N GLU A 220 7.94 -21.61 8.06
CA GLU A 220 6.66 -20.90 7.89
C GLU A 220 6.87 -19.37 7.95
N ASN A 221 6.31 -18.62 7.00
CA ASN A 221 6.57 -17.18 6.85
C ASN A 221 5.35 -16.36 7.23
N CYS A 222 5.41 -15.73 8.40
CA CYS A 222 4.39 -14.79 8.88
C CYS A 222 4.90 -13.34 8.74
N VAL A 223 4.00 -12.39 8.54
CA VAL A 223 4.37 -11.01 8.21
C VAL A 223 4.21 -10.05 9.39
N VAL A 224 5.28 -9.32 9.70
CA VAL A 224 5.32 -8.28 10.73
C VAL A 224 5.32 -6.88 10.11
N MET A 225 4.64 -5.94 10.77
CA MET A 225 4.78 -4.50 10.56
C MET A 225 5.88 -3.98 11.50
N LYS A 226 6.93 -3.34 10.96
CA LYS A 226 8.07 -2.86 11.76
C LYS A 226 8.78 -1.61 11.22
N GLY A 227 9.52 -0.91 12.09
CA GLY A 227 10.37 0.22 11.74
C GLY A 227 9.62 1.54 11.50
N GLN A 228 10.36 2.60 11.17
CA GLN A 228 9.86 3.98 11.11
C GLN A 228 8.69 4.21 10.15
N ASP A 229 8.60 3.42 9.07
CA ASP A 229 7.53 3.46 8.08
C ASP A 229 6.43 2.41 8.29
N GLY A 230 6.54 1.57 9.32
CA GLY A 230 5.68 0.40 9.49
C GLY A 230 5.68 -0.51 8.26
N TYR A 231 6.84 -0.69 7.62
CA TYR A 231 6.98 -1.55 6.45
C TYR A 231 7.05 -3.03 6.84
N TRP A 232 6.71 -3.88 5.89
CA TRP A 232 6.42 -5.29 6.16
C TRP A 232 7.67 -6.15 6.01
N ALA A 233 7.90 -7.07 6.93
CA ALA A 233 8.96 -8.07 6.83
C ALA A 233 8.40 -9.47 7.05
N ILE A 234 9.11 -10.47 6.53
CA ILE A 234 8.93 -11.86 6.93
C ILE A 234 9.64 -12.07 8.27
N ASP A 235 8.98 -12.79 9.17
CA ASP A 235 9.55 -13.32 10.41
C ASP A 235 8.95 -14.72 10.69
N VAL A 236 9.58 -15.48 11.59
CA VAL A 236 9.15 -16.86 11.90
C VAL A 236 7.88 -16.87 12.75
N CYS A 237 6.87 -17.65 12.35
CA CYS A 237 5.52 -17.61 12.94
C CYS A 237 5.46 -17.88 14.46
N ASP A 238 6.42 -18.64 15.00
CA ASP A 238 6.56 -18.93 16.44
C ASP A 238 7.16 -17.78 17.28
N LYS A 239 7.49 -16.64 16.66
CA LYS A 239 8.03 -15.48 17.39
C LYS A 239 6.92 -14.79 18.19
N GLN A 240 7.15 -14.63 19.51
CA GLN A 240 6.18 -13.98 20.39
C GLN A 240 6.21 -12.45 20.23
N LEU A 241 5.28 -11.90 19.46
CA LEU A 241 5.17 -10.47 19.14
C LEU A 241 3.80 -9.90 19.50
N GLY A 242 3.70 -8.57 19.55
CA GLY A 242 2.39 -7.90 19.53
C GLY A 242 1.68 -8.13 18.19
N TYR A 243 0.41 -7.75 18.09
CA TYR A 243 -0.41 -8.03 16.92
C TYR A 243 -1.49 -6.98 16.71
N ILE A 244 -1.93 -6.81 15.45
CA ILE A 244 -3.01 -5.89 15.09
C ILE A 244 -4.25 -6.70 14.74
N CYS A 245 -5.35 -6.47 15.45
CA CYS A 245 -6.65 -7.04 15.10
C CYS A 245 -7.46 -6.05 14.25
N LYS A 246 -8.27 -6.57 13.32
CA LYS A 246 -9.24 -5.85 12.49
C LYS A 246 -10.60 -6.54 12.58
N LYS A 247 -11.69 -5.78 12.63
CA LYS A 247 -13.06 -6.31 12.54
C LYS A 247 -14.02 -5.36 11.83
N LYS A 248 -15.17 -5.89 11.41
CA LYS A 248 -16.32 -5.06 11.04
C LYS A 248 -16.93 -4.43 12.31
N PRO A 249 -17.50 -3.22 12.24
CA PRO A 249 -18.19 -2.63 13.38
C PRO A 249 -19.42 -3.45 13.77
N SER A 250 -19.72 -3.48 15.07
CA SER A 250 -20.93 -4.09 15.59
C SER A 250 -22.17 -3.37 15.05
N SER A 251 -23.17 -4.13 14.59
CA SER A 251 -24.39 -3.60 14.00
C SER A 251 -25.33 -3.00 15.05
N GLN A 252 -25.02 -1.80 15.54
CA GLN A 252 -25.93 -0.97 16.33
C GLN A 252 -26.46 0.22 15.51
N THR A 253 -27.74 0.53 15.74
CA THR A 253 -28.56 1.39 14.89
C THR A 253 -28.16 2.87 14.97
N SER A 254 -28.63 3.64 13.99
CA SER A 254 -28.23 5.02 13.72
C SER A 254 -28.58 6.03 14.82
N GLU A 255 -27.56 6.76 15.28
CA GLU A 255 -27.68 8.19 15.58
C GLU A 255 -26.54 8.92 14.87
N LYS A 256 -26.82 10.07 14.22
CA LYS A 256 -25.79 10.97 13.65
C LYS A 256 -25.10 11.78 14.76
N LYS A 257 -24.43 11.11 15.70
CA LYS A 257 -23.43 11.76 16.56
C LYS A 257 -22.14 11.89 15.76
N THR A 258 -21.95 13.07 15.14
CA THR A 258 -20.64 13.47 14.60
C THR A 258 -19.62 13.39 15.72
N ILE A 259 -18.51 12.68 15.50
CA ILE A 259 -17.41 12.62 16.46
C ILE A 259 -16.77 14.02 16.50
N GLU A 260 -17.09 14.77 17.54
CA GLU A 260 -16.48 16.07 17.84
C GLU A 260 -15.12 15.81 18.50
N ASP A 261 -14.05 15.91 17.70
CA ASP A 261 -12.69 15.73 18.19
C ASP A 261 -12.33 16.86 19.19
N PRO A 262 -12.04 16.56 20.47
CA PRO A 262 -11.95 17.59 21.50
C PRO A 262 -10.88 18.66 21.20
N GLY A 263 -11.34 19.88 20.96
CA GLY A 263 -10.51 21.05 20.63
C GLY A 263 -10.47 21.43 19.14
N CYS A 264 -11.16 20.72 18.24
CA CYS A 264 -11.27 21.11 16.83
C CYS A 264 -12.69 21.60 16.47
N HIS A 265 -12.79 22.45 15.43
CA HIS A 265 -14.07 22.89 14.89
C HIS A 265 -14.82 21.73 14.20
N LYS A 266 -16.16 21.81 14.14
CA LYS A 266 -17.01 20.78 13.53
C LYS A 266 -16.60 20.49 12.08
N GLY A 267 -16.35 19.21 11.78
CA GLY A 267 -15.90 18.74 10.47
C GLY A 267 -14.39 18.69 10.27
N TRP A 268 -13.60 19.28 11.17
CA TRP A 268 -12.14 19.17 11.17
C TRP A 268 -11.70 17.90 11.90
N LYS A 269 -10.57 17.32 11.50
CA LYS A 269 -9.96 16.15 12.13
C LYS A 269 -8.69 16.50 12.87
N LYS A 270 -8.59 16.06 14.13
CA LYS A 270 -7.44 16.32 14.99
C LYS A 270 -6.30 15.36 14.70
N TYR A 271 -5.08 15.88 14.59
CA TYR A 271 -3.86 15.08 14.58
C TYR A 271 -2.72 15.82 15.28
N GLY A 272 -2.11 15.18 16.28
CA GLY A 272 -1.16 15.84 17.19
C GLY A 272 -1.81 17.05 17.88
N PHE A 273 -1.21 18.22 17.70
CA PHE A 273 -1.70 19.50 18.20
C PHE A 273 -2.54 20.30 17.19
N HIS A 274 -2.69 19.79 15.96
CA HIS A 274 -3.31 20.50 14.84
C HIS A 274 -4.69 19.92 14.47
N CYS A 275 -5.48 20.73 13.77
CA CYS A 275 -6.77 20.36 13.20
C CYS A 275 -6.70 20.53 11.68
N TYR A 276 -7.17 19.54 10.92
CA TYR A 276 -7.09 19.50 9.46
C TYR A 276 -8.48 19.36 8.84
N LEU A 277 -8.69 19.98 7.68
CA LEU A 277 -9.93 19.89 6.91
C LEU A 277 -9.60 19.63 5.43
N VAL A 278 -10.30 18.69 4.80
CA VAL A 278 -10.19 18.46 3.35
C VAL A 278 -11.36 19.15 2.66
N GLY A 279 -11.06 20.13 1.79
CA GLY A 279 -12.08 20.84 1.02
C GLY A 279 -12.83 19.90 0.05
N SER A 280 -14.13 20.17 -0.17
CA SER A 280 -14.96 19.46 -1.15
C SER A 280 -14.95 20.13 -2.54
N ALA A 281 -14.63 21.41 -2.63
CA ALA A 281 -14.57 22.15 -3.89
C ALA A 281 -13.25 21.91 -4.65
N LEU A 282 -13.35 21.73 -5.96
CA LEU A 282 -12.20 21.76 -6.88
C LEU A 282 -11.80 23.22 -7.11
N LEU A 283 -10.58 23.59 -6.67
CA LEU A 283 -10.08 24.97 -6.65
C LEU A 283 -8.65 25.03 -7.20
N THR A 284 -8.23 26.19 -7.71
CA THR A 284 -6.81 26.48 -7.95
C THR A 284 -6.06 26.71 -6.63
N PHE A 285 -4.73 26.64 -6.64
CA PHE A 285 -3.89 26.90 -5.46
C PHE A 285 -4.19 28.27 -4.80
N SER A 286 -4.40 29.33 -5.59
CA SER A 286 -4.68 30.68 -5.04
C SER A 286 -6.04 30.76 -4.34
N GLU A 287 -7.06 30.11 -4.91
CA GLU A 287 -8.41 30.06 -4.33
C GLU A 287 -8.46 29.16 -3.10
N ALA A 288 -7.75 28.03 -3.13
CA ALA A 288 -7.61 27.13 -2.00
C ALA A 288 -6.91 27.84 -0.82
N ASN A 289 -5.80 28.54 -1.07
CA ASN A 289 -5.11 29.32 -0.03
C ASN A 289 -6.01 30.40 0.58
N LYS A 290 -6.69 31.20 -0.25
CA LYS A 290 -7.67 32.21 0.21
C LYS A 290 -8.83 31.59 1.00
N THR A 291 -9.20 30.34 0.71
CA THR A 291 -10.27 29.62 1.41
C THR A 291 -9.82 29.13 2.79
N CYS A 292 -8.57 28.68 2.92
CA CYS A 292 -7.94 28.41 4.22
C CYS A 292 -7.81 29.69 5.05
N GLU A 293 -7.29 30.79 4.48
CA GLU A 293 -7.12 32.09 5.16
C GLU A 293 -8.44 32.62 5.72
N ARG A 294 -9.52 32.58 4.93
CA ARG A 294 -10.89 32.93 5.36
C ARG A 294 -11.39 32.07 6.53
N SER A 295 -10.88 30.85 6.64
CA SER A 295 -11.20 29.89 7.71
C SER A 295 -10.26 30.01 8.92
N LYS A 296 -9.42 31.06 8.98
CA LYS A 296 -8.36 31.27 9.98
C LYS A 296 -7.31 30.14 10.03
N ALA A 297 -7.05 29.53 8.89
CA ALA A 297 -6.07 28.46 8.70
C ALA A 297 -5.17 28.76 7.48
N TYR A 298 -4.28 27.83 7.14
CA TYR A 298 -3.43 27.86 5.96
C TYR A 298 -3.49 26.51 5.21
N LEU A 299 -3.01 26.46 3.97
CA LEU A 299 -2.85 25.18 3.26
C LEU A 299 -1.86 24.29 4.01
N ALA A 300 -2.24 23.03 4.26
CA ALA A 300 -1.54 22.14 5.20
C ALA A 300 -0.02 22.07 4.98
N THR A 301 0.73 22.24 6.06
CA THR A 301 2.14 21.90 6.16
C THR A 301 2.34 20.38 6.22
N VAL A 302 3.59 19.93 6.06
CA VAL A 302 4.00 18.55 6.33
C VAL A 302 5.38 18.58 6.97
N GLU A 303 5.40 18.54 8.30
CA GLU A 303 6.59 18.61 9.15
C GLU A 303 7.18 17.22 9.42
N SER A 304 6.38 16.16 9.34
CA SER A 304 6.80 14.81 9.69
C SER A 304 6.26 13.69 8.81
N ARG A 305 6.96 12.55 8.82
CA ARG A 305 6.53 11.28 8.19
C ARG A 305 5.18 10.79 8.71
N ASN A 306 4.89 10.99 9.99
CA ASN A 306 3.67 10.49 10.63
C ASN A 306 2.46 11.37 10.26
N GLU A 307 2.67 12.68 10.14
CA GLU A 307 1.69 13.62 9.58
C GLU A 307 1.45 13.39 8.09
N GLN A 308 2.51 13.13 7.31
CA GLN A 308 2.37 12.71 5.91
C GLN A 308 1.50 11.46 5.77
N ALA A 309 1.69 10.47 6.64
CA ALA A 309 0.84 9.29 6.72
C ALA A 309 -0.60 9.62 7.16
N PHE A 310 -0.78 10.50 8.16
CA PHE A 310 -2.11 10.97 8.55
C PHE A 310 -2.86 11.61 7.37
N LEU A 311 -2.24 12.53 6.65
CA LEU A 311 -2.82 13.20 5.48
C LEU A 311 -3.16 12.22 4.35
N ILE A 312 -2.31 11.21 4.10
CA ILE A 312 -2.60 10.12 3.15
C ILE A 312 -3.80 9.29 3.62
N SER A 313 -3.91 8.97 4.92
CA SER A 313 -5.07 8.24 5.46
C SER A 313 -6.37 9.04 5.44
N LEU A 314 -6.28 10.38 5.56
CA LEU A 314 -7.42 11.31 5.53
C LEU A 314 -7.95 11.56 4.11
N THR A 315 -7.08 11.47 3.09
CA THR A 315 -7.41 11.78 1.69
C THR A 315 -7.54 10.55 0.79
N GLY A 316 -6.77 9.48 1.02
CA GLY A 316 -6.60 8.34 0.10
C GLY A 316 -7.78 7.37 -0.03
N LEU A 317 -8.94 7.68 0.54
CA LEU A 317 -10.23 7.01 0.29
C LEU A 317 -11.13 7.81 -0.66
N ARG A 318 -10.73 9.03 -1.03
CA ARG A 318 -11.46 9.90 -1.95
C ARG A 318 -11.14 9.58 -3.41
N SER A 319 -12.03 10.00 -4.32
CA SER A 319 -11.89 9.82 -5.76
C SER A 319 -11.05 10.90 -6.45
N GLU A 320 -10.80 12.05 -5.81
CA GLU A 320 -9.97 13.10 -6.40
C GLU A 320 -8.48 12.69 -6.45
N LYS A 321 -7.86 12.90 -7.62
CA LYS A 321 -6.50 12.45 -7.93
C LYS A 321 -5.39 13.24 -7.22
N TYR A 322 -5.68 14.48 -6.79
CA TYR A 322 -4.70 15.40 -6.20
C TYR A 322 -5.36 16.30 -5.14
N PHE A 323 -4.59 16.67 -4.13
CA PHE A 323 -4.98 17.60 -3.07
C PHE A 323 -3.89 18.66 -2.89
N TRP A 324 -4.26 19.92 -2.67
CA TRP A 324 -3.30 21.01 -2.43
C TRP A 324 -2.75 20.96 -1.00
N ILE A 325 -1.43 21.16 -0.89
CA ILE A 325 -0.70 21.42 0.36
C ILE A 325 0.03 22.77 0.25
N GLY A 326 0.52 23.32 1.36
CA GLY A 326 1.08 24.67 1.39
C GLY A 326 2.45 24.86 0.73
N LEU A 327 3.08 23.81 0.19
CA LEU A 327 4.45 23.89 -0.34
C LEU A 327 4.47 24.51 -1.74
N SER A 328 5.15 25.64 -1.90
CA SER A 328 5.23 26.34 -3.20
C SER A 328 6.54 27.12 -3.38
N ASN A 329 6.93 27.34 -4.64
CA ASN A 329 8.07 28.15 -5.06
C ASN A 329 7.63 29.46 -5.75
N THR A 330 6.38 29.88 -5.54
CA THR A 330 5.76 31.06 -6.20
C THR A 330 6.32 32.40 -5.71
N LYS A 331 6.96 32.42 -4.53
CA LYS A 331 7.65 33.61 -3.99
C LYS A 331 9.09 33.75 -4.48
N GLU A 332 9.75 32.64 -4.82
CA GLU A 332 11.18 32.57 -5.12
C GLU A 332 11.45 31.33 -6.00
N GLN A 333 11.74 31.54 -7.29
CA GLN A 333 11.84 30.45 -8.25
C GLN A 333 13.05 29.53 -7.93
N GLY A 334 12.77 28.25 -7.68
CA GLY A 334 13.75 27.25 -7.22
C GLY A 334 13.78 27.02 -5.71
N SER A 335 13.12 27.88 -4.92
CA SER A 335 13.10 27.82 -3.45
C SER A 335 11.68 27.49 -2.95
N PHE A 336 11.49 26.29 -2.42
CA PHE A 336 10.20 25.85 -1.90
C PHE A 336 10.01 26.23 -0.43
N ARG A 337 8.90 26.92 -0.14
CA ARG A 337 8.49 27.36 1.20
C ARG A 337 7.03 27.03 1.46
N TRP A 338 6.66 26.91 2.74
CA TRP A 338 5.26 26.75 3.13
C TRP A 338 4.50 28.09 3.05
N THR A 339 3.19 28.02 2.82
CA THR A 339 2.29 29.19 2.88
C THR A 339 2.23 29.83 4.27
N SER A 340 2.49 29.06 5.33
CA SER A 340 2.70 29.55 6.70
C SER A 340 3.93 30.45 6.86
N GLY A 341 4.90 30.38 5.93
CA GLY A 341 6.19 31.09 5.95
C GLY A 341 7.38 30.22 6.33
N GLU A 342 7.14 29.03 6.89
CA GLU A 342 8.15 28.12 7.39
C GLU A 342 8.97 27.46 6.27
N THR A 343 10.17 27.00 6.62
CA THR A 343 11.06 26.22 5.75
C THR A 343 10.75 24.72 5.85
N PRO A 344 10.72 23.96 4.74
CA PRO A 344 10.44 22.53 4.77
C PRO A 344 11.58 21.72 5.40
N LEU A 345 11.35 21.22 6.62
CA LEU A 345 12.25 20.29 7.32
C LEU A 345 12.06 18.82 6.88
N PHE A 346 10.89 18.51 6.29
CA PHE A 346 10.53 17.21 5.74
C PHE A 346 10.10 17.36 4.27
N THR A 347 10.35 16.34 3.45
CA THR A 347 9.89 16.28 2.06
C THR A 347 9.45 14.86 1.70
N HIS A 348 8.44 14.76 0.83
CA HIS A 348 7.93 13.50 0.31
C HIS A 348 7.70 13.60 -1.21
N TRP A 349 8.76 13.99 -1.93
CA TRP A 349 8.71 14.18 -3.38
C TRP A 349 8.40 12.87 -4.12
N ASN A 350 7.56 12.98 -5.16
CA ASN A 350 7.37 11.88 -6.11
C ASN A 350 8.60 11.72 -7.01
N THR A 351 8.66 10.62 -7.76
CA THR A 351 9.73 10.34 -8.73
C THR A 351 9.90 11.52 -9.70
N ALA A 352 11.14 12.00 -9.85
CA ALA A 352 11.52 13.16 -10.67
C ALA A 352 10.93 14.53 -10.26
N MET A 353 10.33 14.65 -9.06
CA MET A 353 9.94 15.94 -8.47
C MET A 353 11.04 16.48 -7.53
N PRO A 354 11.15 17.81 -7.33
CA PRO A 354 10.37 18.87 -7.97
C PRO A 354 10.78 19.17 -9.43
N GLY A 355 11.90 18.60 -9.90
CA GLY A 355 12.48 18.84 -11.22
C GLY A 355 13.93 19.29 -11.13
N LYS A 356 14.40 19.96 -12.18
CA LYS A 356 15.61 20.81 -12.21
C LYS A 356 15.20 22.23 -12.57
#